data_AF-A0A6L9M134-F1
#
_entry.id   AF-A0A6L9M134-F1
#
_cell.length_a   1.000
_cell.length_b   1.000
_cell.length_c   1.000
_cell.angle_alpha   90.00
_cell.angle_beta   90.00
_cell.angle_gamma   90.00
#
_symmetry.space_group_name_H-M   'P 1'
#
loop_
_entity.id
_entity.type
_entity.pdbx_description
1 polymer ?
#
loop_
_entity_poly.entity_id
_entity_poly.type
_entity_poly.pdbx_seq_one_letter_code
_entity_poly.pdbx_strand_id
1 'polypeptide(L)'
;MTHIIDMNEHTQYGYEVERAIVTEIVDRYMQQGMKHVEFARLLYGNDSTAPTKWRRIRNTSPTGKPQGFPVHEAVAAAQILGMDYYSLVFLVEERLKMIRA
;
A
#
# COMPACT_ATOMS: atom_id res chain seq x y z
N MET A 1 12.85 33.48 8.93
CA MET A 1 13.50 32.30 8.34
C MET A 1 12.43 31.27 8.05
N THR A 2 11.94 31.24 6.81
CA THR A 2 11.05 30.17 6.36
C THR A 2 11.92 28.93 6.23
N HIS A 3 11.70 27.91 7.05
CA HIS A 3 12.29 26.60 6.83
C HIS A 3 11.77 26.10 5.49
N ILE A 4 12.60 26.21 4.44
CA ILE A 4 12.42 25.44 3.21
C ILE A 4 12.66 24.01 3.66
N ILE A 5 11.58 23.28 3.95
CA ILE A 5 11.69 21.86 4.25
C ILE A 5 12.28 21.22 3.01
N ASP A 6 13.35 20.46 3.19
CA ASP A 6 14.03 19.76 2.11
C ASP A 6 13.00 18.88 1.37
N MET A 7 12.69 19.25 0.12
CA MET A 7 11.68 18.57 -0.69
C MET A 7 12.03 17.08 -0.90
N ASN A 8 13.27 16.65 -0.65
CA ASN A 8 13.67 15.25 -0.71
C ASN A 8 13.14 14.41 0.47
N GLU A 9 13.05 14.96 1.69
CA GLU A 9 12.61 14.20 2.87
C GLU A 9 11.12 13.85 2.81
N HIS A 10 10.29 14.78 2.34
CA HIS A 10 8.85 14.54 2.16
C HIS A 10 8.56 13.44 1.15
N THR A 11 9.33 13.42 0.05
CA THR A 11 9.17 12.43 -1.01
C THR A 11 9.57 11.03 -0.53
N GLN A 12 10.59 10.96 0.32
CA GLN A 12 11.03 9.70 0.94
C GLN A 12 10.01 9.20 1.97
N TYR A 13 9.52 10.08 2.85
CA TYR A 13 8.52 9.67 3.86
C TYR A 13 7.19 9.25 3.20
N GLY A 14 6.72 9.99 2.21
CA GLY A 14 5.51 9.62 1.46
C GLY A 14 5.63 8.24 0.80
N TYR A 15 6.80 7.95 0.22
CA TYR A 15 7.09 6.63 -0.32
C TYR A 15 7.09 5.53 0.76
N GLU A 16 7.72 5.77 1.91
CA GLU A 16 7.72 4.81 3.04
C GLU A 16 6.31 4.51 3.55
N VAL A 17 5.47 5.53 3.68
CA VAL A 17 4.06 5.37 4.05
C VAL A 17 3.31 4.54 3.01
N GLU A 18 3.48 4.84 1.72
CA GLU A 18 2.87 4.07 0.63
C GLU A 18 3.29 2.59 0.68
N ARG A 19 4.59 2.32 0.89
CA ARG A 19 5.09 0.95 1.02
C ARG A 19 4.56 0.23 2.25
N ALA A 20 4.41 0.94 3.36
CA ALA A 20 3.85 0.39 4.59
C ALA A 20 2.35 0.09 4.44
N ILE A 21 1.59 0.94 3.74
CA ILE A 21 0.18 0.66 3.36
C ILE A 21 0.08 -0.62 2.55
N VAL A 22 0.89 -0.76 1.49
CA VAL A 22 0.87 -1.96 0.64
C VAL A 22 1.23 -3.20 1.46
N THR A 23 2.21 -3.11 2.35
CA THR A 23 2.60 -4.22 3.25
C THR A 23 1.47 -4.60 4.20
N GLU A 24 0.83 -3.64 4.84
CA GLU A 24 -0.29 -3.89 5.76
C GLU A 24 -1.49 -4.54 5.04
N ILE A 25 -1.81 -4.09 3.83
CA ILE A 25 -2.84 -4.73 3.00
C ILE A 25 -2.49 -6.19 2.71
N VAL A 26 -1.22 -6.46 2.38
CA VAL A 26 -0.72 -7.82 2.11
C VAL A 26 -0.88 -8.72 3.31
N ASP A 27 -0.39 -8.29 4.46
CA ASP A 27 -0.47 -9.06 5.70
C ASP A 27 -1.93 -9.37 6.03
N ARG A 28 -2.83 -8.39 5.89
CA ARG A 28 -4.25 -8.55 6.21
C ARG A 28 -5.00 -9.53 5.33
N TYR A 29 -4.91 -9.40 4.00
CA TYR A 29 -5.62 -10.36 3.16
C TYR A 29 -5.03 -11.77 3.33
N MET A 30 -3.71 -11.89 3.60
CA MET A 30 -3.10 -13.19 3.88
C MET A 30 -3.60 -13.78 5.21
N GLN A 31 -3.76 -12.97 6.25
CA GLN A 31 -4.36 -13.38 7.53
C GLN A 31 -5.83 -13.79 7.38
N GLN A 32 -6.56 -13.21 6.43
CA GLN A 32 -7.93 -13.62 6.05
C GLN A 32 -7.96 -14.88 5.17
N GLY A 33 -6.82 -15.50 4.87
CA GLY A 33 -6.72 -16.69 4.01
C GLY A 33 -6.87 -16.39 2.51
N MET A 34 -6.94 -15.13 2.12
CA MET A 34 -7.12 -14.69 0.74
C MET A 34 -5.82 -14.81 -0.05
N LYS A 35 -5.89 -15.23 -1.31
CA LYS A 35 -4.73 -15.25 -2.20
C LYS A 35 -4.58 -13.93 -2.94
N HIS A 36 -3.35 -13.57 -3.29
CA HIS A 36 -3.09 -12.31 -4.00
C HIS A 36 -3.82 -12.16 -5.35
N VAL A 37 -4.09 -13.25 -6.06
CA VAL A 37 -4.88 -13.24 -7.32
C VAL A 37 -6.33 -12.89 -7.04
N GLU A 38 -6.89 -13.45 -5.97
CA GLU A 38 -8.25 -13.20 -5.52
C GLU A 38 -8.41 -11.75 -5.06
N PHE A 39 -7.51 -11.29 -4.19
CA PHE A 39 -7.49 -9.89 -3.76
C PHE A 39 -7.40 -8.92 -4.94
N ALA A 40 -6.51 -9.19 -5.89
CA ALA A 40 -6.35 -8.35 -7.08
C ALA A 40 -7.64 -8.25 -7.90
N ARG A 41 -8.39 -9.35 -8.03
CA ARG A 41 -9.67 -9.38 -8.74
C ARG A 41 -10.78 -8.65 -8.01
N LEU A 42 -10.77 -8.67 -6.67
CA LEU A 42 -11.69 -7.85 -5.87
C LEU A 42 -11.38 -6.37 -6.05
N LEU A 43 -10.11 -5.99 -6.08
CA LEU A 43 -9.67 -4.60 -6.15
C LEU A 43 -9.83 -3.97 -7.55
N TYR A 44 -9.51 -4.71 -8.61
CA TYR A 44 -9.49 -4.19 -9.98
C TYR A 44 -10.57 -4.79 -10.88
N GLY A 45 -11.47 -5.61 -10.31
CA GLY A 45 -12.45 -6.37 -11.08
C GLY A 45 -11.87 -7.62 -11.73
N ASN A 46 -12.71 -8.35 -12.46
CA ASN A 46 -12.38 -9.67 -13.00
C ASN A 46 -11.55 -9.62 -14.30
N ASP A 47 -10.72 -8.58 -14.48
CA ASP A 47 -9.81 -8.46 -15.62
C ASP A 47 -8.61 -9.42 -15.46
N SER A 48 -8.26 -10.09 -16.56
CA SER A 48 -7.01 -10.81 -16.78
C SER A 48 -5.75 -10.06 -16.31
N THR A 49 -5.75 -8.71 -16.37
CA THR A 49 -4.59 -7.89 -16.01
C THR A 49 -4.49 -7.58 -14.51
N ALA A 50 -5.54 -7.81 -13.73
CA ALA A 50 -5.62 -7.44 -12.31
C ALA A 50 -4.47 -8.05 -11.47
N PRO A 51 -4.15 -9.36 -11.56
CA PRO A 51 -3.04 -9.94 -10.80
C PRO A 51 -1.67 -9.33 -11.17
N THR A 52 -1.49 -9.00 -12.44
CA THR A 52 -0.27 -8.36 -12.95
C THR A 52 -0.13 -6.95 -12.41
N LYS A 53 -1.21 -6.16 -12.42
CA LYS A 53 -1.24 -4.81 -11.82
C LYS A 53 -0.89 -4.88 -10.33
N TRP A 54 -1.56 -5.77 -9.59
CA TRP A 54 -1.28 -5.93 -8.17
C TRP A 54 0.17 -6.38 -7.88
N ARG A 55 0.72 -7.24 -8.73
CA ARG A 55 2.13 -7.66 -8.64
C ARG A 55 3.09 -6.47 -8.80
N ARG A 56 2.84 -5.55 -9.74
CA ARG A 56 3.71 -4.38 -9.98
C ARG A 56 3.71 -3.37 -8.83
N ILE A 57 2.60 -3.29 -8.09
CA ILE A 57 2.49 -2.45 -6.89
C ILE A 57 3.22 -3.10 -5.71
N ARG A 58 3.05 -4.41 -5.50
CA ARG A 58 3.68 -5.12 -4.38
C ARG A 58 5.18 -5.35 -4.55
N ASN A 59 5.61 -5.72 -5.76
CA ASN A 59 6.96 -6.20 -6.00
C ASN A 59 7.78 -5.18 -6.79
N THR A 60 9.08 -5.13 -6.51
CA THR A 60 10.04 -4.42 -7.35
C THR A 60 10.07 -5.03 -8.76
N SER A 61 10.03 -4.16 -9.78
CA SER A 61 10.31 -4.57 -11.15
C SER A 61 11.82 -4.86 -11.27
N PRO A 62 12.26 -5.77 -12.16
CA PRO A 62 13.68 -5.89 -12.51
C PRO A 62 14.32 -4.56 -12.96
N THR A 63 13.48 -3.61 -13.39
CA THR A 63 13.88 -2.28 -13.88
C THR A 63 13.74 -1.15 -12.85
N GLY A 64 13.31 -1.40 -11.60
CA GLY A 64 13.26 -0.34 -10.58
C GLY A 64 12.24 -0.50 -9.45
N LYS A 65 11.94 0.65 -8.81
CA LYS A 65 11.01 0.80 -7.67
C LYS A 65 9.63 0.21 -8.01
N PRO A 66 8.89 -0.33 -7.03
CA PRO A 66 7.51 -0.75 -7.24
C PRO A 66 6.65 0.39 -7.77
N GLN A 67 5.56 0.07 -8.47
CA GLN A 67 4.61 1.07 -8.92
C GLN A 67 3.89 1.71 -7.73
N GLY A 68 3.60 3.01 -7.87
CA GLY A 68 2.86 3.77 -6.89
C GLY A 68 1.47 3.20 -6.65
N PHE A 69 0.93 3.46 -5.47
CA PHE A 69 -0.36 2.97 -5.01
C PHE A 69 -1.28 4.14 -4.67
N PRO A 70 -2.17 4.54 -5.60
CA PRO A 70 -3.04 5.69 -5.40
C PRO A 70 -3.97 5.54 -4.19
N VAL A 71 -4.27 6.66 -3.52
CA VAL A 71 -5.14 6.69 -2.34
C VAL A 71 -6.52 6.09 -2.60
N HIS A 72 -7.12 6.31 -3.76
CA HIS A 72 -8.43 5.72 -4.07
C HIS A 72 -8.40 4.19 -4.13
N GLU A 73 -7.28 3.59 -4.57
CA GLU A 73 -7.09 2.15 -4.55
C GLU A 73 -6.84 1.65 -3.12
N ALA A 74 -6.14 2.43 -2.28
CA ALA A 74 -5.98 2.13 -0.87
C ALA A 74 -7.31 2.16 -0.10
N VAL A 75 -8.20 3.10 -0.43
CA VAL A 75 -9.57 3.16 0.12
C VAL A 75 -10.37 1.92 -0.28
N ALA A 76 -10.35 1.56 -1.57
CA ALA A 76 -11.04 0.36 -2.05
C ALA A 76 -10.47 -0.94 -1.42
N ALA A 77 -9.15 -1.03 -1.27
CA ALA A 77 -8.48 -2.13 -0.60
C ALA A 77 -8.93 -2.26 0.87
N ALA A 78 -9.00 -1.15 1.61
CA ALA A 78 -9.49 -1.15 2.99
C ALA A 78 -10.91 -1.69 3.07
N GLN A 79 -11.81 -1.25 2.17
CA GLN A 79 -13.18 -1.72 2.12
C GLN A 79 -13.27 -3.23 1.84
N ILE A 80 -12.45 -3.76 0.93
CA ILE A 80 -12.36 -5.21 0.65
C ILE A 80 -11.93 -5.99 1.89
N LEU A 81 -11.02 -5.42 2.67
CA LEU A 81 -10.54 -6.02 3.93
C LEU A 81 -11.54 -5.89 5.08
N GLY A 82 -12.68 -5.24 4.87
CA GLY A 82 -13.72 -5.04 5.88
C GLY A 82 -13.40 -3.93 6.87
N MET A 83 -12.62 -2.91 6.47
CA MET A 83 -12.28 -1.77 7.33
C MET A 83 -12.30 -0.44 6.58
N ASP A 84 -12.30 0.67 7.32
CA ASP A 84 -12.15 1.99 6.72
C ASP A 84 -10.68 2.35 6.48
N TYR A 85 -10.46 3.31 5.58
CA TYR A 85 -9.12 3.75 5.20
C TYR A 85 -8.34 4.39 6.36
N TYR A 86 -8.98 5.12 7.27
CA TYR A 86 -8.28 5.78 8.36
C TYR A 86 -7.79 4.76 9.41
N SER A 87 -8.56 3.71 9.66
CA SER A 87 -8.10 2.57 10.46
C SER A 87 -6.89 1.88 9.85
N LEU A 88 -6.85 1.71 8.53
CA LEU A 88 -5.67 1.18 7.82
C LEU A 88 -4.44 2.10 8.01
N VAL A 89 -4.62 3.41 7.84
CA VAL A 89 -3.54 4.39 8.01
C VAL A 89 -3.02 4.43 9.45
N PHE A 90 -3.91 4.34 10.44
CA PHE A 90 -3.51 4.29 11.85
C PHE A 90 -2.59 3.10 12.14
N LEU A 91 -2.93 1.90 11.65
CA LEU A 91 -2.09 0.71 11.83
C LEU A 91 -0.72 0.85 11.15
N VAL A 92 -0.70 1.48 9.99
CA VAL A 92 0.54 1.78 9.27
C VAL A 92 1.41 2.77 10.06
N GLU A 93 0.80 3.80 10.65
CA GLU A 93 1.50 4.78 11.47
C GLU A 93 2.14 4.10 12.70
N GLU A 94 1.39 3.26 13.40
CA GLU A 94 1.90 2.49 14.56
C GLU A 94 3.04 1.57 14.16
N ARG A 95 2.92 0.88 13.01
CA ARG A 95 4.00 0.06 12.44
C ARG A 95 5.27 0.88 12.17
N LEU A 96 5.13 2.05 11.56
CA LEU A 96 6.27 2.91 11.23
C LEU A 96 6.93 3.49 12.47
N LYS A 97 6.17 3.84 13.51
CA LYS A 97 6.71 4.25 14.82
C LYS A 97 7.56 3.16 15.43
N MET A 98 7.09 1.90 15.40
CA MET A 98 7.83 0.76 15.95
C MET A 98 9.14 0.46 15.21
N ILE A 99 9.19 0.69 13.90
CA ILE A 99 10.42 0.47 13.10
C ILE A 99 11.48 1.56 13.37
N ARG A 100 11.03 2.77 13.72
CA ARG A 100 11.89 3.95 13.90
C ARG A 100 12.30 4.21 15.35
N ALA A 101 11.65 3.55 16.31
CA ALA A 101 11.98 3.60 17.73
C ALA A 101 13.20 2.73 18.05
#